data_AF-A0A8T7HB46-F1
#
_entry.id   AF-A0A8T7HB46-F1
#
_cell.length_a   1.000
_cell.length_b   1.000
_cell.length_c   1.000
_cell.angle_alpha   90.00
_cell.angle_beta   90.00
_cell.angle_gamma   90.00
#
_symmetry.space_group_name_H-M   'P 1'
#
loop_
_entity.id
_entity.type
_entity.pdbx_description
1 polymer ?
#
loop_
_entity_poly.entity_id
_entity_poly.type
_entity_poly.pdbx_seq_one_letter_code
_entity_poly.pdbx_strand_id
1 'polypeptide(L)'
;MTEWQDRVLARFRQTDTPVAAALDPDRILLEEQIVQALRADRFDLLTYTDPITFRHAYEPGYRAPRDNGEETPRLIVRFTHTRRESVPYDLLQKGECIRLTLADLFPGLDYQTVQALGPRHYDALYRAAQTLRGRRLGRNQTARFILEEVFSIRPDEVRTSADLIALLCKVHYSHQTVPDILVDHCLKTWDGRVDAGLPDIRSLFEHGAFMAYLQDEWAGYISGGDPTPTVPFDDDRIRLHVDTFFLEGALKPLPAPPSVQIPEWAQRGIIRDHDGERVYRLECLLDRLRKTLPGPDARLDNWKQCARLWAEAVTLFSGPSSSALNEVRPRYQALHREIETAFGEWILATFPTLPDRPYLPAPVMVHQIPHYLAHRGGDHIALIVMDGMALDQWLIIKEMLGDDFFYTDDLVCAWVPTLTSISRRSLFAGEKPSLVSGVNGTTRNEETLWRTFWHNQGRSERSIGYSRGNTLASFAEVDELVHDATPAVAGFVINTIDNLI
;
A
#
# COMPACT_ATOMS: atom_id res chain seq x y z
N MET A 1 -8.30 -4.72 20.12
CA MET A 1 -7.95 -5.96 19.41
C MET A 1 -9.20 -6.76 19.10
N THR A 2 -9.15 -7.59 18.06
CA THR A 2 -10.25 -8.48 17.66
C THR A 2 -10.09 -9.86 18.28
N GLU A 3 -11.20 -10.61 18.36
CA GLU A 3 -11.25 -11.91 19.03
C GLU A 3 -10.23 -12.92 18.48
N TRP A 4 -9.97 -12.91 17.16
CA TRP A 4 -9.00 -13.82 16.57
C TRP A 4 -7.55 -13.47 16.94
N GLN A 5 -7.23 -12.19 17.04
CA GLN A 5 -5.91 -11.74 17.50
C GLN A 5 -5.70 -12.17 18.95
N ASP A 6 -6.72 -11.99 19.82
CA ASP A 6 -6.68 -12.45 21.20
C ASP A 6 -6.46 -13.96 21.30
N ARG A 7 -7.11 -14.74 20.43
CA ARG A 7 -6.89 -16.20 20.34
C ARG A 7 -5.46 -16.56 19.93
N VAL A 8 -4.85 -15.81 19.01
CA VAL A 8 -3.44 -16.02 18.63
C VAL A 8 -2.52 -15.66 19.79
N LEU A 9 -2.70 -14.49 20.40
CA LEU A 9 -1.88 -14.00 21.51
C LEU A 9 -1.96 -14.89 22.75
N ALA A 10 -3.15 -15.38 23.08
CA ALA A 10 -3.37 -16.28 24.22
C ALA A 10 -2.47 -17.52 24.15
N ARG A 11 -2.22 -18.06 22.94
CA ARG A 11 -1.36 -19.25 22.78
C ARG A 11 0.09 -18.99 23.18
N PHE A 12 0.59 -17.77 23.06
CA PHE A 12 1.96 -17.41 23.47
C PHE A 12 2.01 -16.94 24.93
N ARG A 13 1.00 -16.18 25.36
CA ARG A 13 0.88 -15.72 26.75
C ARG A 13 0.82 -16.88 27.74
N GLN A 14 0.19 -18.00 27.34
CA GLN A 14 0.07 -19.23 28.14
C GLN A 14 1.34 -20.08 28.17
N THR A 15 2.30 -19.86 27.27
CA THR A 15 3.55 -20.60 27.29
C THR A 15 4.40 -20.11 28.47
N ASP A 16 4.99 -21.02 29.25
CA ASP A 16 5.87 -20.66 30.38
C ASP A 16 7.35 -20.59 29.97
N THR A 17 7.67 -20.96 28.73
CA THR A 17 9.06 -21.01 28.25
C THR A 17 9.54 -19.65 27.74
N PRO A 18 10.84 -19.34 27.93
CA PRO A 18 11.42 -18.06 27.52
C PRO A 18 11.74 -18.02 26.03
N VAL A 19 11.67 -19.16 25.32
CA VAL A 19 11.65 -19.26 23.86
C VAL A 19 10.43 -20.08 23.44
N ALA A 20 9.74 -19.67 22.38
CA ALA A 20 8.73 -20.46 21.69
C ALA A 20 9.05 -20.51 20.19
N ALA A 21 8.85 -21.67 19.56
CA ALA A 21 8.95 -21.80 18.11
C ALA A 21 7.55 -21.65 17.50
N ALA A 22 7.39 -20.78 16.51
CA ALA A 22 6.13 -20.56 15.81
C ALA A 22 6.24 -20.96 14.34
N LEU A 23 5.43 -21.93 13.91
CA LEU A 23 5.28 -22.31 12.51
C LEU A 23 4.17 -21.44 11.89
N ASP A 24 4.57 -20.38 11.20
CA ASP A 24 3.68 -19.33 10.68
C ASP A 24 3.97 -19.08 9.18
N PRO A 25 3.56 -20.02 8.30
CA PRO A 25 3.72 -19.87 6.85
C PRO A 25 2.94 -18.66 6.31
N ASP A 26 1.83 -18.30 6.96
CA ASP A 26 0.87 -17.31 6.49
C ASP A 26 1.12 -15.89 7.03
N ARG A 27 2.22 -15.69 7.77
CA ARG A 27 2.66 -14.38 8.29
C ARG A 27 1.65 -13.76 9.27
N ILE A 28 0.88 -14.58 9.97
CA ILE A 28 -0.12 -14.15 10.95
C ILE A 28 0.54 -13.37 12.09
N LEU A 29 1.73 -13.80 12.53
CA LEU A 29 2.47 -13.10 13.60
C LEU A 29 3.05 -11.76 13.18
N LEU A 30 3.04 -11.45 11.88
CA LEU A 30 3.52 -10.18 11.33
C LEU A 30 2.37 -9.17 11.13
N GLU A 31 1.14 -9.51 11.53
CA GLU A 31 0.03 -8.56 11.53
C GLU A 31 0.29 -7.45 12.58
N GLU A 32 -0.03 -6.22 12.19
CA GLU A 32 0.31 -4.99 12.91
C GLU A 32 -0.04 -5.03 14.40
N GLN A 33 -1.29 -5.38 14.72
CA GLN A 33 -1.78 -5.32 16.10
C GLN A 33 -1.25 -6.50 16.91
N ILE A 34 -1.04 -7.66 16.29
CA ILE A 34 -0.40 -8.80 16.95
C ILE A 34 1.04 -8.46 17.34
N VAL A 35 1.84 -7.89 16.44
CA VAL A 35 3.23 -7.51 16.74
C VAL A 35 3.28 -6.48 17.87
N GLN A 36 2.42 -5.46 17.81
CA GLN A 36 2.34 -4.42 18.83
C GLN A 36 1.96 -5.02 20.20
N ALA A 37 0.96 -5.90 20.25
CA ALA A 37 0.53 -6.54 21.49
C ALA A 37 1.60 -7.48 22.08
N LEU A 38 2.27 -8.27 21.25
CA LEU A 38 3.38 -9.12 21.68
C LEU A 38 4.51 -8.28 22.31
N ARG A 39 4.88 -7.17 21.70
CA ARG A 39 5.91 -6.27 22.25
C ARG A 39 5.49 -5.64 23.58
N ALA A 40 4.23 -5.20 23.69
CA ALA A 40 3.70 -4.68 24.95
C ALA A 40 3.79 -5.73 26.07
N ASP A 41 3.65 -7.01 25.74
CA ASP A 41 3.80 -8.15 26.64
C ASP A 41 5.26 -8.62 26.83
N ARG A 42 6.25 -7.82 26.39
CA ARG A 42 7.69 -8.12 26.43
C ARG A 42 8.09 -9.38 25.64
N PHE A 43 7.41 -9.64 24.52
CA PHE A 43 7.85 -10.60 23.52
C PHE A 43 8.59 -9.92 22.37
N ASP A 44 9.72 -10.53 22.00
CA ASP A 44 10.43 -10.27 20.77
C ASP A 44 10.09 -11.34 19.72
N LEU A 45 10.08 -10.94 18.45
CA LEU A 45 9.82 -11.81 17.31
C LEU A 45 11.04 -11.84 16.39
N LEU A 46 11.63 -13.01 16.21
CA LEU A 46 12.75 -13.22 15.30
C LEU A 46 12.36 -14.22 14.21
N THR A 47 12.39 -13.80 12.95
CA THR A 47 12.11 -14.70 11.81
C THR A 47 13.35 -15.51 11.46
N TYR A 48 13.20 -16.83 11.39
CA TYR A 48 14.21 -17.76 10.94
C TYR A 48 14.23 -17.78 9.40
N THR A 49 15.18 -17.08 8.80
CA THR A 49 15.39 -17.05 7.34
C THR A 49 16.44 -18.06 6.91
N ASP A 50 17.63 -17.97 7.51
CA ASP A 50 18.74 -18.88 7.31
C ASP A 50 19.48 -19.09 8.63
N PRO A 51 20.21 -20.22 8.77
CA PRO A 51 20.86 -20.56 10.03
C PRO A 51 21.91 -19.55 10.49
N ILE A 52 22.65 -18.91 9.58
CA ILE A 52 23.79 -18.05 9.93
C ILE A 52 23.27 -16.70 10.42
N THR A 53 22.40 -16.04 9.64
CA THR A 53 21.79 -14.76 10.02
C THR A 53 20.99 -14.90 11.30
N PHE A 54 20.23 -15.99 11.43
CA PHE A 54 19.49 -16.27 12.65
C PHE A 54 20.42 -16.37 13.85
N ARG A 55 21.50 -17.15 13.77
CA ARG A 55 22.44 -17.32 14.89
C ARG A 55 23.16 -16.02 15.22
N HIS A 56 23.55 -15.23 14.22
CA HIS A 56 24.18 -13.94 14.44
C HIS A 56 23.30 -12.98 15.27
N ALA A 57 21.98 -13.04 15.13
CA ALA A 57 21.04 -12.26 15.97
C ALA A 57 20.71 -12.97 17.30
N TYR A 58 20.43 -14.27 17.25
CA TYR A 58 19.96 -15.06 18.39
C TYR A 58 21.02 -15.20 19.49
N GLU A 59 22.26 -15.46 19.11
CA GLU A 59 23.35 -15.79 20.03
C GLU A 59 23.71 -14.62 20.95
N PRO A 60 24.06 -13.41 20.45
CA PRO A 60 24.36 -12.27 21.31
C PRO A 60 23.12 -11.59 21.88
N GLY A 61 21.98 -11.60 21.17
CA GLY A 61 20.79 -10.85 21.57
C GLY A 61 19.92 -11.55 22.61
N TYR A 62 19.93 -12.90 22.63
CA TYR A 62 19.00 -13.66 23.45
C TYR A 62 19.66 -14.79 24.21
N ARG A 63 20.50 -15.61 23.56
CA ARG A 63 21.10 -16.78 24.24
C ARG A 63 22.14 -16.37 25.27
N ALA A 64 23.15 -15.61 24.88
CA ALA A 64 24.25 -15.26 25.78
C ALA A 64 23.79 -14.45 27.02
N PRO A 65 22.95 -13.39 26.90
CA PRO A 65 22.46 -12.67 28.07
C PRO A 65 21.65 -13.57 29.01
N ARG A 66 20.84 -14.47 28.45
CA ARG A 66 20.04 -15.42 29.24
C ARG A 66 20.89 -16.47 29.95
N ASP A 67 21.90 -17.02 29.27
CA ASP A 67 22.87 -17.96 29.86
C ASP A 67 23.66 -17.28 31.00
N ASN A 68 23.85 -15.95 30.94
CA ASN A 68 24.45 -15.13 32.00
C ASN A 68 23.48 -14.72 33.13
N GLY A 69 22.20 -15.12 33.06
CA GLY A 69 21.18 -14.78 34.05
C GLY A 69 20.60 -13.37 33.92
N GLU A 70 20.81 -12.68 32.80
CA GLU A 70 20.23 -11.37 32.52
C GLU A 70 18.74 -11.49 32.14
N GLU A 71 17.95 -10.48 32.52
CA GLU A 71 16.54 -10.43 32.15
C GLU A 71 16.42 -10.12 30.65
N THR A 72 15.91 -11.09 29.89
CA THR A 72 15.70 -10.98 28.44
C THR A 72 14.22 -11.03 28.10
N PRO A 73 13.74 -10.30 27.08
CA PRO A 73 12.38 -10.48 26.59
C PRO A 73 12.15 -11.94 26.17
N ARG A 74 10.88 -12.36 26.24
CA ARG A 74 10.49 -13.69 25.78
C ARG A 74 10.62 -13.72 24.26
N LEU A 75 11.20 -14.78 23.70
CA LEU A 75 11.48 -14.83 22.27
C LEU A 75 10.52 -15.77 21.55
N ILE A 76 9.89 -15.29 20.48
CA ILE A 76 9.19 -16.11 19.49
C ILE A 76 10.09 -16.25 18.26
N VAL A 77 10.51 -17.47 17.95
CA VAL A 77 11.24 -17.78 16.71
C VAL A 77 10.24 -18.22 15.65
N ARG A 78 10.03 -17.38 14.64
CA ARG A 78 9.06 -17.59 13.58
C ARG A 78 9.67 -18.33 12.39
N PHE A 79 9.02 -19.39 11.94
CA PHE A 79 9.37 -20.16 10.76
C PHE A 79 8.34 -19.96 9.66
N THR A 80 8.79 -19.88 8.42
CA THR A 80 7.94 -19.65 7.23
C THR A 80 7.34 -20.95 6.64
N HIS A 81 7.43 -22.06 7.37
CA HIS A 81 6.95 -23.37 6.95
C HIS A 81 6.18 -24.07 8.08
N THR A 82 5.50 -25.16 7.74
CA THR A 82 4.77 -26.00 8.69
C THR A 82 5.53 -27.25 9.16
N ARG A 83 6.75 -27.46 8.66
CA ARG A 83 7.59 -28.64 8.97
C ARG A 83 8.25 -28.50 10.34
N ARG A 84 7.80 -29.27 11.33
CA ARG A 84 8.35 -29.24 12.70
C ARG A 84 9.78 -29.78 12.73
N GLU A 85 10.07 -30.77 11.89
CA GLU A 85 11.36 -31.42 11.72
C GLU A 85 12.46 -30.49 11.18
N SER A 86 12.09 -29.36 10.57
CA SER A 86 13.03 -28.34 10.09
C SER A 86 13.41 -27.32 11.19
N VAL A 87 12.75 -27.38 12.36
CA VAL A 87 13.09 -26.51 13.50
C VAL A 87 14.36 -27.07 14.17
N PRO A 88 15.39 -26.23 14.41
CA PRO A 88 16.59 -26.63 15.15
C PRO A 88 16.27 -27.30 16.49
N TYR A 89 16.94 -28.41 16.76
CA TYR A 89 16.67 -29.25 17.94
C TYR A 89 16.80 -28.47 19.26
N ASP A 90 17.77 -27.55 19.35
CA ASP A 90 17.98 -26.71 20.54
C ASP A 90 16.81 -25.76 20.81
N LEU A 91 16.08 -25.31 19.78
CA LEU A 91 14.87 -24.52 19.94
C LEU A 91 13.68 -25.39 20.34
N LEU A 92 13.56 -26.59 19.77
CA LEU A 92 12.52 -27.56 20.15
C LEU A 92 12.65 -28.04 21.59
N GLN A 93 13.88 -28.15 22.11
CA GLN A 93 14.14 -28.56 23.49
C GLN A 93 13.79 -27.44 24.49
N LYS A 94 13.95 -26.17 24.10
CA LYS A 94 13.79 -25.00 24.98
C LYS A 94 12.37 -24.47 25.05
N GLY A 95 11.46 -24.91 24.19
CA GLY A 95 10.16 -24.26 24.04
C GLY A 95 9.09 -25.06 23.32
N GLU A 96 7.85 -24.62 23.49
CA GLU A 96 6.73 -25.14 22.72
C GLU A 96 6.84 -24.78 21.23
N CYS A 97 6.38 -25.69 20.37
CA CYS A 97 6.26 -25.46 18.94
C CYS A 97 4.78 -25.25 18.58
N ILE A 98 4.42 -23.99 18.31
CA ILE A 98 3.05 -23.55 18.05
C ILE A 98 2.85 -23.41 16.54
N ARG A 99 1.84 -24.11 16.00
CA ARG A 99 1.44 -23.98 14.59
C ARG A 99 0.31 -22.97 14.42
N LEU A 100 0.49 -22.03 13.48
CA LEU A 100 -0.48 -20.99 13.13
C LEU A 100 -0.66 -20.96 11.61
N THR A 101 -1.84 -21.33 11.13
CA THR A 101 -2.17 -21.25 9.71
C THR A 101 -3.53 -20.60 9.50
N LEU A 102 -3.77 -20.02 8.33
CA LEU A 102 -5.08 -19.47 7.97
C LEU A 102 -6.17 -20.54 7.99
N ALA A 103 -5.82 -21.80 7.72
CA ALA A 103 -6.74 -22.92 7.84
C ALA A 103 -7.19 -23.16 9.30
N ASP A 104 -6.34 -22.85 10.29
CA ASP A 104 -6.70 -22.92 11.71
C ASP A 104 -7.59 -21.73 12.13
N LEU A 105 -7.37 -20.55 11.53
CA LEU A 105 -8.13 -19.31 11.81
C LEU A 105 -9.49 -19.26 11.14
N PHE A 106 -9.58 -19.75 9.91
CA PHE A 106 -10.78 -19.71 9.07
C PHE A 106 -11.24 -21.12 8.68
N PRO A 107 -11.60 -21.96 9.66
CA PRO A 107 -12.02 -23.32 9.39
C PRO A 107 -13.31 -23.32 8.57
N GLY A 108 -13.25 -23.90 7.38
CA GLY A 108 -14.41 -24.01 6.47
C GLY A 108 -14.39 -23.04 5.29
N LEU A 109 -13.39 -22.17 5.18
CA LEU A 109 -13.11 -21.43 3.96
C LEU A 109 -12.00 -22.11 3.15
N ASP A 110 -12.04 -21.93 1.83
CA ASP A 110 -10.97 -22.34 0.93
C ASP A 110 -9.67 -21.59 1.22
N TYR A 111 -8.61 -22.33 1.56
CA TYR A 111 -7.33 -21.77 2.01
C TYR A 111 -6.67 -20.85 0.98
N GLN A 112 -6.68 -21.23 -0.31
CA GLN A 112 -6.04 -20.43 -1.36
C GLN A 112 -6.75 -19.08 -1.53
N THR A 113 -8.08 -19.09 -1.47
CA THR A 113 -8.87 -17.86 -1.56
C THR A 113 -8.64 -16.94 -0.36
N VAL A 114 -8.54 -17.50 0.86
CA VAL A 114 -8.22 -16.72 2.08
C VAL A 114 -6.81 -16.16 2.03
N GLN A 115 -5.83 -16.93 1.57
CA GLN A 115 -4.44 -16.51 1.46
C GLN A 115 -4.26 -15.30 0.54
N ALA A 116 -5.06 -15.18 -0.53
CA ALA A 116 -4.99 -14.08 -1.49
C ALA A 116 -5.49 -12.72 -0.96
N LEU A 117 -6.28 -12.69 0.11
CA LEU A 117 -6.81 -11.46 0.71
C LEU A 117 -5.72 -10.61 1.38
N GLY A 118 -4.83 -11.28 2.10
CA GLY A 118 -3.87 -10.63 2.99
C GLY A 118 -4.47 -10.10 4.29
N PRO A 119 -3.60 -9.67 5.24
CA PRO A 119 -3.97 -9.46 6.64
C PRO A 119 -5.01 -8.38 6.90
N ARG A 120 -5.07 -7.34 6.05
CA ARG A 120 -5.98 -6.19 6.23
C ARG A 120 -7.46 -6.57 6.26
N HIS A 121 -7.82 -7.70 5.66
CA HIS A 121 -9.21 -8.17 5.59
C HIS A 121 -9.55 -9.24 6.64
N TYR A 122 -8.59 -9.73 7.41
CA TYR A 122 -8.81 -10.85 8.33
C TYR A 122 -9.77 -10.51 9.47
N ASP A 123 -9.82 -9.27 9.93
CA ASP A 123 -10.81 -8.85 10.94
C ASP A 123 -12.24 -8.96 10.42
N ALA A 124 -12.50 -8.40 9.24
CA ALA A 124 -13.83 -8.43 8.61
C ALA A 124 -14.21 -9.88 8.28
N LEU A 125 -13.27 -10.63 7.70
CA LEU A 125 -13.47 -12.04 7.36
C LEU A 125 -13.75 -12.89 8.60
N TYR A 126 -13.05 -12.66 9.72
CA TYR A 126 -13.23 -13.46 10.92
C TYR A 126 -14.61 -13.25 11.55
N ARG A 127 -15.08 -11.99 11.59
CA ARG A 127 -16.45 -11.66 12.04
C ARG A 127 -17.49 -12.30 11.14
N ALA A 128 -17.33 -12.17 9.82
CA ALA A 128 -18.24 -12.78 8.85
C ALA A 128 -18.25 -14.31 8.99
N ALA A 129 -17.08 -14.95 9.12
CA ALA A 129 -16.95 -16.41 9.19
C ALA A 129 -17.68 -17.02 10.40
N GLN A 130 -17.92 -16.28 11.48
CA GLN A 130 -18.73 -16.77 12.61
C GLN A 130 -20.17 -17.11 12.19
N THR A 131 -20.70 -16.45 11.15
CA THR A 131 -22.05 -16.72 10.63
C THR A 131 -22.18 -18.08 9.95
N LEU A 132 -21.05 -18.66 9.50
CA LEU A 132 -21.05 -19.95 8.80
C LEU A 132 -21.37 -21.13 9.72
N ARG A 133 -21.29 -20.97 11.05
CA ARG A 133 -21.62 -22.01 12.05
C ARG A 133 -21.01 -23.38 11.73
N GLY A 134 -19.76 -23.40 11.27
CA GLY A 134 -19.01 -24.62 10.94
C GLY A 134 -19.28 -25.19 9.53
N ARG A 135 -20.10 -24.54 8.71
CA ARG A 135 -20.30 -24.92 7.30
C ARG A 135 -19.00 -24.76 6.51
N ARG A 136 -18.67 -25.77 5.70
CA ARG A 136 -17.54 -25.72 4.77
C ARG A 136 -17.99 -25.24 3.39
N LEU A 137 -17.27 -24.28 2.85
CA LEU A 137 -17.48 -23.70 1.53
C LEU A 137 -16.36 -24.19 0.60
N GLY A 138 -16.73 -24.56 -0.62
CA GLY A 138 -15.76 -24.79 -1.69
C GLY A 138 -15.24 -23.47 -2.25
N ARG A 139 -14.18 -23.51 -3.08
CA ARG A 139 -13.52 -22.31 -3.65
C ARG A 139 -14.47 -21.23 -4.18
N ASN A 140 -15.42 -21.59 -5.06
CA ASN A 140 -16.38 -20.62 -5.62
C ASN A 140 -17.33 -20.04 -4.57
N GLN A 141 -17.76 -20.86 -3.59
CA GLN A 141 -18.63 -20.39 -2.51
C GLN A 141 -17.86 -19.50 -1.53
N THR A 142 -16.58 -19.80 -1.27
CA THR A 142 -15.69 -18.95 -0.48
C THR A 142 -15.44 -17.61 -1.16
N ALA A 143 -15.15 -17.60 -2.46
CA ALA A 143 -14.95 -16.36 -3.22
C ALA A 143 -16.21 -15.47 -3.17
N ARG A 144 -17.38 -16.04 -3.43
CA ARG A 144 -18.67 -15.35 -3.29
C ARG A 144 -18.88 -14.80 -1.88
N PHE A 145 -18.69 -15.63 -0.85
CA PHE A 145 -18.87 -15.24 0.54
C PHE A 145 -17.96 -14.05 0.92
N ILE A 146 -16.70 -14.08 0.49
CA ILE A 146 -15.75 -12.99 0.74
C ILE A 146 -16.15 -11.72 -0.02
N LEU A 147 -16.55 -11.83 -1.29
CA LEU A 147 -17.02 -10.68 -2.07
C LEU A 147 -18.22 -10.00 -1.37
N GLU A 148 -19.20 -10.79 -0.94
CA GLU A 148 -20.43 -10.28 -0.32
C GLU A 148 -20.17 -9.68 1.07
N GLU A 149 -19.45 -10.39 1.95
CA GLU A 149 -19.31 -10.02 3.36
C GLU A 149 -18.13 -9.09 3.67
N VAL A 150 -17.05 -9.16 2.88
CA VAL A 150 -15.83 -8.37 3.11
C VAL A 150 -15.76 -7.15 2.20
N PHE A 151 -16.03 -7.35 0.90
CA PHE A 151 -15.95 -6.27 -0.09
C PHE A 151 -17.31 -5.61 -0.37
N SER A 152 -18.41 -6.16 0.16
CA SER A 152 -19.76 -5.69 -0.16
C SER A 152 -20.04 -5.63 -1.67
N ILE A 153 -19.47 -6.59 -2.41
CA ILE A 153 -19.62 -6.82 -3.84
C ILE A 153 -20.54 -8.01 -4.03
N ARG A 154 -21.63 -7.81 -4.78
CA ARG A 154 -22.58 -8.87 -5.12
C ARG A 154 -22.59 -9.08 -6.64
N PRO A 155 -21.77 -10.00 -7.17
CA PRO A 155 -21.65 -10.17 -8.62
C PRO A 155 -22.99 -10.51 -9.29
N ASP A 156 -23.88 -11.23 -8.60
CA ASP A 156 -25.20 -11.62 -9.13
C ASP A 156 -26.18 -10.46 -9.28
N GLU A 157 -25.96 -9.32 -8.61
CA GLU A 157 -26.83 -8.13 -8.70
C GLU A 157 -26.45 -7.24 -9.89
N VAL A 158 -25.26 -7.42 -10.48
CA VAL A 158 -24.81 -6.64 -11.64
C VAL A 158 -25.45 -7.22 -12.91
N ARG A 159 -26.36 -6.45 -13.52
CA ARG A 159 -27.10 -6.85 -14.72
C ARG A 159 -26.86 -5.96 -15.92
N THR A 160 -26.39 -4.74 -15.69
CA THR A 160 -26.17 -3.72 -16.72
C THR A 160 -24.79 -3.07 -16.55
N SER A 161 -24.31 -2.37 -17.57
CA SER A 161 -23.08 -1.54 -17.47
C SER A 161 -23.22 -0.48 -16.37
N ALA A 162 -24.41 0.09 -16.18
CA ALA A 162 -24.68 1.05 -15.11
C ALA A 162 -24.47 0.45 -13.70
N ASP A 163 -24.94 -0.79 -13.48
CA ASP A 163 -24.74 -1.48 -12.20
C ASP A 163 -23.25 -1.77 -11.93
N LEU A 164 -22.51 -2.13 -12.98
CA LEU A 164 -21.07 -2.38 -12.88
C LEU A 164 -20.31 -1.08 -12.56
N ILE A 165 -20.62 0.02 -13.26
CA ILE A 165 -19.98 1.31 -12.99
C ILE A 165 -20.29 1.78 -11.56
N ALA A 166 -21.55 1.69 -11.12
CA ALA A 166 -21.92 2.04 -9.74
C ALA A 166 -21.19 1.18 -8.70
N LEU A 167 -21.02 -0.12 -8.96
CA LEU A 167 -20.24 -1.02 -8.13
C LEU A 167 -18.76 -0.59 -8.08
N LEU A 168 -18.16 -0.30 -9.24
CA LEU A 168 -16.75 0.12 -9.33
C LEU A 168 -16.52 1.47 -8.65
N CYS A 169 -17.43 2.44 -8.79
CA CYS A 169 -17.40 3.69 -8.03
C CYS A 169 -17.32 3.42 -6.52
N LYS A 170 -18.16 2.51 -6.00
CA LYS A 170 -18.14 2.14 -4.58
C LYS A 170 -16.82 1.47 -4.16
N VAL A 171 -16.29 0.55 -4.97
CA VAL A 171 -15.02 -0.14 -4.72
C VAL A 171 -13.87 0.85 -4.64
N HIS A 172 -13.77 1.76 -5.61
CA HIS A 172 -12.71 2.75 -5.71
C HIS A 172 -12.82 3.85 -4.66
N TYR A 173 -14.03 4.28 -4.33
CA TYR A 173 -14.29 5.20 -3.21
C TYR A 173 -13.87 4.60 -1.86
N SER A 174 -14.04 3.30 -1.69
CA SER A 174 -13.62 2.61 -0.48
C SER A 174 -12.10 2.35 -0.44
N HIS A 175 -11.37 2.75 -1.49
CA HIS A 175 -9.95 2.45 -1.74
C HIS A 175 -9.61 0.97 -1.52
N GLN A 176 -10.54 0.07 -1.88
CA GLN A 176 -10.38 -1.36 -1.69
C GLN A 176 -9.65 -1.99 -2.88
N THR A 177 -8.53 -2.67 -2.61
CA THR A 177 -7.90 -3.54 -3.62
C THR A 177 -8.55 -4.91 -3.58
N VAL A 178 -9.28 -5.28 -4.63
CA VAL A 178 -9.90 -6.60 -4.75
C VAL A 178 -8.86 -7.59 -5.31
N PRO A 179 -8.56 -8.70 -4.61
CA PRO A 179 -7.61 -9.70 -5.12
C PRO A 179 -8.03 -10.31 -6.45
N ASP A 180 -7.06 -10.60 -7.32
CA ASP A 180 -7.30 -11.15 -8.67
C ASP A 180 -8.18 -12.40 -8.67
N ILE A 181 -8.03 -13.28 -7.68
CA ILE A 181 -8.86 -14.50 -7.58
C ILE A 181 -10.35 -14.18 -7.41
N LEU A 182 -10.68 -13.04 -6.81
CA LEU A 182 -12.05 -12.56 -6.64
C LEU A 182 -12.51 -11.79 -7.88
N VAL A 183 -11.63 -10.99 -8.50
CA VAL A 183 -11.91 -10.34 -9.80
C VAL A 183 -12.22 -11.40 -10.86
N ASP A 184 -11.42 -12.47 -10.94
CA ASP A 184 -11.65 -13.61 -11.82
C ASP A 184 -13.02 -14.26 -11.59
N HIS A 185 -13.46 -14.33 -10.33
CA HIS A 185 -14.77 -14.86 -9.97
C HIS A 185 -15.90 -13.94 -10.43
N CYS A 186 -15.75 -12.62 -10.28
CA CYS A 186 -16.68 -11.63 -10.80
C CYS A 186 -16.81 -11.73 -12.32
N LEU A 187 -15.68 -11.70 -13.04
CA LEU A 187 -15.66 -11.78 -14.51
C LEU A 187 -16.32 -13.06 -15.03
N LYS A 188 -16.03 -14.21 -14.41
CA LYS A 188 -16.71 -15.48 -14.73
C LYS A 188 -18.22 -15.45 -14.48
N THR A 189 -18.67 -14.66 -13.51
CA THR A 189 -20.10 -14.51 -13.18
C THR A 189 -20.82 -13.59 -14.17
N TRP A 190 -20.10 -12.61 -14.74
CA TRP A 190 -20.62 -11.62 -15.69
C TRP A 190 -20.44 -12.00 -17.15
N ASP A 191 -19.77 -13.11 -17.45
CA ASP A 191 -19.52 -13.60 -18.80
C ASP A 191 -20.77 -13.53 -19.70
N GLY A 192 -20.68 -12.73 -20.76
CA GLY A 192 -21.75 -12.47 -21.73
C GLY A 192 -22.92 -11.60 -21.24
N ARG A 193 -22.86 -10.98 -20.05
CA ARG A 193 -23.94 -10.15 -19.46
C ARG A 193 -23.69 -8.65 -19.53
N VAL A 194 -22.42 -8.21 -19.44
CA VAL A 194 -22.04 -6.81 -19.24
C VAL A 194 -20.92 -6.45 -20.22
N ASP A 195 -21.23 -6.20 -21.49
CA ASP A 195 -20.18 -6.00 -22.52
C ASP A 195 -20.47 -4.88 -23.53
N ALA A 196 -21.60 -4.17 -23.40
CA ALA A 196 -21.89 -3.09 -24.33
C ALA A 196 -21.08 -1.83 -23.98
N GLY A 197 -19.97 -1.62 -24.68
CA GLY A 197 -19.25 -0.34 -24.75
C GLY A 197 -18.21 -0.05 -23.66
N LEU A 198 -17.98 -0.97 -22.73
CA LEU A 198 -16.98 -0.78 -21.67
C LEU A 198 -15.57 -1.18 -22.14
N PRO A 199 -14.52 -0.53 -21.60
CA PRO A 199 -13.15 -1.04 -21.67
C PRO A 199 -13.03 -2.43 -21.02
N ASP A 200 -11.84 -3.05 -21.11
CA ASP A 200 -11.55 -4.30 -20.41
C ASP A 200 -11.94 -4.23 -18.92
N ILE A 201 -12.98 -4.97 -18.54
CA ILE A 201 -13.56 -4.90 -17.19
C ILE A 201 -12.54 -5.24 -16.11
N ARG A 202 -11.55 -6.09 -16.41
CA ARG A 202 -10.49 -6.42 -15.47
C ARG A 202 -9.70 -5.17 -15.09
N SER A 203 -9.27 -4.38 -16.09
CA SER A 203 -8.47 -3.18 -15.85
C SER A 203 -9.24 -2.15 -15.02
N LEU A 204 -10.56 -2.10 -15.11
CA LEU A 204 -11.40 -1.19 -14.32
C LEU A 204 -11.41 -1.50 -12.82
N PHE A 205 -10.87 -2.63 -12.35
CA PHE A 205 -10.59 -2.85 -10.92
C PHE A 205 -9.32 -2.14 -10.45
N GLU A 206 -8.49 -1.66 -11.37
CA GLU A 206 -7.34 -0.80 -11.08
C GLU A 206 -7.78 0.65 -10.99
N HIS A 207 -7.38 1.32 -9.90
CA HIS A 207 -7.84 2.68 -9.60
C HIS A 207 -7.50 3.67 -10.71
N GLY A 208 -6.27 3.64 -11.23
CA GLY A 208 -5.84 4.55 -12.30
C GLY A 208 -6.64 4.38 -13.58
N ALA A 209 -6.81 3.14 -14.05
CA ALA A 209 -7.59 2.84 -15.26
C ALA A 209 -9.06 3.25 -15.12
N PHE A 210 -9.67 3.02 -13.96
CA PHE A 210 -11.07 3.43 -13.74
C PHE A 210 -11.22 4.94 -13.67
N MET A 211 -10.31 5.66 -13.00
CA MET A 211 -10.38 7.13 -12.92
C MET A 211 -10.14 7.77 -14.29
N ALA A 212 -9.23 7.25 -15.10
CA ALA A 212 -9.02 7.71 -16.47
C ALA A 212 -10.30 7.51 -17.33
N TYR A 213 -10.88 6.30 -17.30
CA TYR A 213 -12.15 6.03 -17.97
C TYR A 213 -13.27 6.98 -17.52
N LEU A 214 -13.41 7.20 -16.21
CA LEU A 214 -14.44 8.08 -15.67
C LEU A 214 -14.20 9.56 -16.03
N GLN A 215 -12.95 9.99 -16.13
CA GLN A 215 -12.56 11.34 -16.55
C GLN A 215 -12.90 11.59 -18.03
N ASP A 216 -12.64 10.62 -18.92
CA ASP A 216 -12.98 10.70 -20.34
C ASP A 216 -14.50 10.79 -20.55
N GLU A 217 -15.24 9.93 -19.87
CA GLU A 217 -16.70 9.93 -19.89
C GLU A 217 -17.28 11.23 -19.33
N TRP A 218 -16.65 11.80 -18.29
CA TRP A 218 -17.03 13.10 -17.73
C TRP A 218 -16.82 14.24 -18.72
N ALA A 219 -15.73 14.22 -19.50
CA ALA A 219 -15.50 15.19 -20.56
C ALA A 219 -16.58 15.12 -21.64
N GLY A 220 -17.00 13.92 -22.02
CA GLY A 220 -18.15 13.69 -22.91
C GLY A 220 -19.47 14.24 -22.35
N TYR A 221 -19.72 13.98 -21.06
CA TYR A 221 -20.90 14.46 -20.34
C TYR A 221 -21.00 15.99 -20.31
N ILE A 222 -19.90 16.68 -19.97
CA ILE A 222 -19.84 18.16 -19.94
C ILE A 222 -19.96 18.77 -21.33
N SER A 223 -19.41 18.12 -22.36
CA SER A 223 -19.42 18.65 -23.72
C SER A 223 -20.79 18.54 -24.40
N GLY A 224 -21.77 17.89 -23.76
CA GLY A 224 -23.11 17.64 -24.32
C GLY A 224 -23.08 16.70 -25.53
N GLY A 225 -22.04 15.87 -25.64
CA GLY A 225 -21.65 15.19 -26.87
C GLY A 225 -22.43 13.91 -27.18
N ASP A 226 -22.66 13.73 -28.49
CA ASP A 226 -23.03 12.49 -29.17
C ASP A 226 -21.71 11.79 -29.61
N PRO A 227 -21.45 10.52 -29.27
CA PRO A 227 -22.34 9.61 -28.54
C PRO A 227 -22.49 9.96 -27.06
N THR A 228 -23.70 9.73 -26.55
CA THR A 228 -24.01 9.85 -25.12
C THR A 228 -23.02 9.03 -24.29
N PRO A 229 -22.47 9.58 -23.19
CA PRO A 229 -21.58 8.84 -22.30
C PRO A 229 -22.21 7.52 -21.88
N THR A 230 -21.39 6.47 -21.86
CA THR A 230 -21.75 5.15 -21.33
C THR A 230 -22.00 5.23 -19.82
N VAL A 231 -21.32 6.14 -19.12
CA VAL A 231 -21.50 6.39 -17.68
C VAL A 231 -22.78 7.20 -17.42
N PRO A 232 -23.77 6.65 -16.69
CA PRO A 232 -24.98 7.39 -16.34
C PRO A 232 -24.71 8.27 -15.10
N PHE A 233 -24.04 9.41 -15.30
CA PHE A 233 -23.65 10.33 -14.22
C PHE A 233 -24.82 10.83 -13.35
N ASP A 234 -26.03 10.91 -13.89
CA ASP A 234 -27.23 11.29 -13.16
C ASP A 234 -27.81 10.18 -12.26
N ASP A 235 -27.23 8.96 -12.26
CA ASP A 235 -27.56 7.92 -11.31
C ASP A 235 -27.04 8.31 -9.91
N ASP A 236 -27.93 8.41 -8.92
CA ASP A 236 -27.60 8.77 -7.54
C ASP A 236 -26.52 7.85 -6.92
N ARG A 237 -26.46 6.58 -7.34
CA ARG A 237 -25.45 5.61 -6.88
C ARG A 237 -24.04 5.98 -7.36
N ILE A 238 -23.93 6.62 -8.52
CA ILE A 238 -22.65 7.07 -9.11
C ILE A 238 -22.32 8.47 -8.58
N ARG A 239 -23.27 9.40 -8.66
CA ARG A 239 -23.15 10.79 -8.21
C ARG A 239 -22.60 10.93 -6.79
N LEU A 240 -23.03 10.07 -5.86
CA LEU A 240 -22.57 10.07 -4.47
C LEU A 240 -21.03 9.99 -4.35
N HIS A 241 -20.39 9.26 -5.26
CA HIS A 241 -18.96 9.00 -5.23
C HIS A 241 -18.17 10.01 -6.07
N VAL A 242 -18.72 10.42 -7.23
CA VAL A 242 -18.07 11.34 -8.18
C VAL A 242 -17.68 12.66 -7.53
N ASP A 243 -18.57 13.24 -6.70
CA ASP A 243 -18.29 14.45 -5.93
C ASP A 243 -17.03 14.31 -5.05
N THR A 244 -16.90 13.14 -4.41
CA THR A 244 -15.72 12.86 -3.58
C THR A 244 -14.47 12.67 -4.44
N PHE A 245 -14.58 12.06 -5.62
CA PHE A 245 -13.42 11.91 -6.51
C PHE A 245 -12.87 13.27 -6.97
N PHE A 246 -13.71 14.27 -7.23
CA PHE A 246 -13.23 15.64 -7.49
C PHE A 246 -12.59 16.27 -6.25
N LEU A 247 -13.23 16.13 -5.09
CA LEU A 247 -12.70 16.68 -3.84
C LEU A 247 -11.29 16.12 -3.54
N GLU A 248 -11.11 14.81 -3.70
CA GLU A 248 -9.85 14.09 -3.46
C GLU A 248 -8.82 14.23 -4.58
N GLY A 249 -9.17 14.86 -5.72
CA GLY A 249 -8.27 15.02 -6.86
C GLY A 249 -8.10 13.76 -7.72
N ALA A 250 -8.89 12.72 -7.45
CA ALA A 250 -8.95 11.52 -8.30
C ALA A 250 -9.59 11.81 -9.66
N LEU A 251 -10.54 12.76 -9.71
CA LEU A 251 -11.03 13.37 -10.94
C LEU A 251 -10.67 14.86 -10.96
N LYS A 252 -10.49 15.39 -12.16
CA LYS A 252 -10.17 16.80 -12.42
C LYS A 252 -11.39 17.55 -12.97
N PRO A 253 -11.80 18.66 -12.33
CA PRO A 253 -12.82 19.53 -12.88
C PRO A 253 -12.39 20.05 -14.27
N LEU A 254 -13.33 20.17 -15.21
CA LEU A 254 -13.06 20.62 -16.58
C LEU A 254 -13.66 22.01 -16.82
N PRO A 255 -13.05 22.86 -17.67
CA PRO A 255 -13.70 24.09 -18.10
C PRO A 255 -14.93 23.73 -18.95
N ALA A 256 -16.10 24.28 -18.62
CA ALA A 256 -17.31 24.11 -19.42
C ALA A 256 -17.64 25.41 -20.18
N PRO A 257 -18.10 25.34 -21.45
CA PRO A 257 -18.60 26.52 -22.14
C PRO A 257 -19.77 27.15 -21.35
N PRO A 258 -19.88 28.49 -21.26
CA PRO A 258 -20.95 29.16 -20.52
C PRO A 258 -22.37 28.79 -20.98
N SER A 259 -22.50 28.28 -22.20
CA SER A 259 -23.75 27.88 -22.84
C SER A 259 -24.25 26.50 -22.40
N VAL A 260 -23.42 25.65 -21.78
CA VAL A 260 -23.84 24.31 -21.37
C VAL A 260 -24.58 24.40 -20.03
N GLN A 261 -25.85 24.00 -20.03
CA GLN A 261 -26.63 23.84 -18.81
C GLN A 261 -26.30 22.50 -18.18
N ILE A 262 -25.61 22.55 -17.04
CA ILE A 262 -25.22 21.35 -16.29
C ILE A 262 -25.99 21.35 -14.96
N PRO A 263 -26.50 20.18 -14.50
CA PRO A 263 -27.20 20.07 -13.22
C PRO A 263 -26.39 20.65 -12.04
N GLU A 264 -27.09 21.14 -11.01
CA GLU A 264 -26.46 21.75 -9.83
C GLU A 264 -25.41 20.86 -9.18
N TRP A 265 -25.68 19.55 -9.11
CA TRP A 265 -24.77 18.58 -8.51
C TRP A 265 -23.44 18.48 -9.28
N ALA A 266 -23.48 18.61 -10.60
CA ALA A 266 -22.36 18.43 -11.51
C ALA A 266 -21.49 19.69 -11.63
N GLN A 267 -21.87 20.79 -10.99
CA GLN A 267 -21.08 22.03 -10.96
C GLN A 267 -19.70 21.85 -10.33
N ARG A 268 -19.54 20.89 -9.41
CA ARG A 268 -18.26 20.59 -8.72
C ARG A 268 -17.21 19.96 -9.63
N GLY A 269 -17.61 19.40 -10.77
CA GLY A 269 -16.68 18.92 -11.80
C GLY A 269 -16.42 19.94 -12.90
N ILE A 270 -16.79 21.22 -12.70
CA ILE A 270 -16.60 22.30 -13.68
C ILE A 270 -15.79 23.45 -13.07
N ILE A 271 -14.84 23.98 -13.83
CA ILE A 271 -14.11 25.20 -13.46
C ILE A 271 -14.85 26.43 -14.01
N ARG A 272 -15.41 27.26 -13.13
CA ARG A 272 -16.01 28.59 -13.47
C ARG A 272 -15.25 29.76 -12.85
N ASP A 273 -14.83 29.62 -11.60
CA ASP A 273 -13.92 30.51 -10.89
C ASP A 273 -12.80 29.66 -10.29
N HIS A 274 -11.61 29.79 -10.84
CA HIS A 274 -10.48 28.97 -10.46
C HIS A 274 -10.02 29.25 -9.02
N ASP A 275 -10.12 30.49 -8.54
CA ASP A 275 -9.66 30.83 -7.19
C ASP A 275 -10.71 30.51 -6.13
N GLY A 276 -11.99 30.76 -6.41
CA GLY A 276 -13.10 30.37 -5.54
C GLY A 276 -13.19 28.85 -5.33
N GLU A 277 -13.08 28.07 -6.42
CA GLU A 277 -13.13 26.60 -6.35
C GLU A 277 -11.95 26.04 -5.56
N ARG A 278 -10.74 26.58 -5.76
CA ARG A 278 -9.55 26.18 -4.99
C ARG A 278 -9.74 26.38 -3.49
N VAL A 279 -10.27 27.53 -3.09
CA VAL A 279 -10.50 27.85 -1.67
C VAL A 279 -11.56 26.93 -1.08
N TYR A 280 -12.68 26.75 -1.78
CA TYR A 280 -13.76 25.86 -1.35
C TYR A 280 -13.29 24.41 -1.18
N ARG A 281 -12.56 23.88 -2.18
CA ARG A 281 -12.01 22.52 -2.15
C ARG A 281 -11.03 22.35 -0.99
N LEU A 282 -10.16 23.33 -0.75
CA LEU A 282 -9.24 23.34 0.39
C LEU A 282 -10.01 23.29 1.72
N GLU A 283 -11.04 24.12 1.91
CA GLU A 283 -11.83 24.11 3.14
C GLU A 283 -12.52 22.76 3.39
N CYS A 284 -13.10 22.17 2.34
CA CYS A 284 -13.73 20.85 2.42
C CYS A 284 -12.73 19.75 2.78
N LEU A 285 -11.52 19.79 2.19
CA LEU A 285 -10.43 18.86 2.53
C LEU A 285 -10.00 19.03 3.99
N LEU A 286 -9.83 20.26 4.48
CA LEU A 286 -9.46 20.53 5.87
C LEU A 286 -10.53 20.01 6.85
N ASP A 287 -11.82 20.19 6.54
CA ASP A 287 -12.91 19.66 7.37
C ASP A 287 -12.96 18.14 7.37
N ARG A 288 -12.70 17.51 6.22
CA ARG A 288 -12.64 16.05 6.11
C ARG A 288 -11.47 15.49 6.91
N LEU A 289 -10.26 16.01 6.67
CA LEU A 289 -9.04 15.60 7.36
C LEU A 289 -9.19 15.70 8.89
N ARG A 290 -9.79 16.78 9.38
CA ARG A 290 -10.04 16.95 10.81
C ARG A 290 -11.02 15.92 11.38
N LYS A 291 -12.05 15.53 10.62
CA LYS A 291 -13.01 14.48 11.03
C LYS A 291 -12.42 13.08 10.96
N THR A 292 -11.48 12.83 10.05
CA THR A 292 -10.90 11.51 9.79
C THR A 292 -9.45 11.40 10.27
N LEU A 293 -8.99 12.31 11.13
CA LEU A 293 -7.61 12.32 11.63
C LEU A 293 -7.32 10.98 12.33
N PRO A 294 -6.30 10.22 11.92
CA PRO A 294 -6.01 8.94 12.54
C PRO A 294 -5.55 9.09 14.00
N GLY A 295 -6.05 8.22 14.88
CA GLY A 295 -5.64 8.16 16.29
C GLY A 295 -4.38 7.32 16.55
N PRO A 296 -3.95 7.18 17.82
CA PRO A 296 -2.73 6.46 18.20
C PRO A 296 -2.71 4.96 17.84
N ASP A 297 -3.87 4.31 17.80
CA ASP A 297 -4.00 2.89 17.45
C ASP A 297 -4.38 2.67 15.97
N ALA A 298 -4.30 3.72 15.14
CA ALA A 298 -4.65 3.63 13.73
C ALA A 298 -3.69 2.70 12.97
N ARG A 299 -4.22 2.02 11.95
CA ARG A 299 -3.40 1.26 11.00
C ARG A 299 -2.65 2.20 10.07
N LEU A 300 -1.54 1.73 9.50
CA LEU A 300 -0.76 2.48 8.50
C LEU A 300 -1.62 2.96 7.32
N ASP A 301 -2.59 2.16 6.86
CA ASP A 301 -3.46 2.54 5.72
C ASP A 301 -4.27 3.81 6.00
N ASN A 302 -4.70 4.04 7.24
CA ASN A 302 -5.40 5.27 7.63
C ASN A 302 -4.47 6.49 7.51
N TRP A 303 -3.21 6.31 7.89
CA TRP A 303 -2.18 7.35 7.73
C TRP A 303 -1.79 7.58 6.28
N LYS A 304 -1.73 6.53 5.45
CA LYS A 304 -1.56 6.68 3.99
C LYS A 304 -2.68 7.52 3.39
N GLN A 305 -3.93 7.26 3.76
CA GLN A 305 -5.06 8.06 3.29
C GLN A 305 -4.97 9.52 3.77
N CYS A 306 -4.65 9.73 5.05
CA CYS A 306 -4.43 11.07 5.59
C CYS A 306 -3.33 11.82 4.83
N ALA A 307 -2.22 11.15 4.52
CA ALA A 307 -1.10 11.73 3.78
C ALA A 307 -1.49 12.14 2.35
N ARG A 308 -2.25 11.32 1.62
CA ARG A 308 -2.78 11.66 0.29
C ARG A 308 -3.65 12.91 0.32
N LEU A 309 -4.63 12.95 1.23
CA LEU A 309 -5.53 14.09 1.39
C LEU A 309 -4.78 15.36 1.85
N TRP A 310 -3.77 15.20 2.69
CA TRP A 310 -2.92 16.32 3.11
C TRP A 310 -2.06 16.86 1.97
N ALA A 311 -1.49 15.99 1.13
CA ALA A 311 -0.73 16.42 -0.05
C ALA A 311 -1.59 17.24 -1.02
N GLU A 312 -2.84 16.83 -1.27
CA GLU A 312 -3.81 17.61 -2.05
C GLU A 312 -4.05 19.00 -1.43
N ALA A 313 -4.23 19.07 -0.10
CA ALA A 313 -4.40 20.33 0.61
C ALA A 313 -3.16 21.23 0.51
N VAL A 314 -1.95 20.66 0.60
CA VAL A 314 -0.68 21.37 0.42
C VAL A 314 -0.57 21.95 -1.00
N THR A 315 -0.90 21.17 -2.03
CA THR A 315 -0.88 21.62 -3.42
C THR A 315 -1.84 22.80 -3.64
N LEU A 316 -3.08 22.70 -3.15
CA LEU A 316 -4.07 23.78 -3.27
C LEU A 316 -3.63 25.06 -2.54
N PHE A 317 -3.03 24.90 -1.36
CA PHE A 317 -2.54 25.99 -0.52
C PHE A 317 -1.28 26.68 -1.09
N SER A 318 -0.45 25.95 -1.83
CA SER A 318 0.86 26.44 -2.34
C SER A 318 0.77 27.23 -3.65
N GLY A 319 -0.40 27.30 -4.29
CA GLY A 319 -0.58 28.08 -5.52
C GLY A 319 -0.57 29.61 -5.30
N PRO A 320 -0.74 30.42 -6.37
CA PRO A 320 -0.64 31.88 -6.30
C PRO A 320 -1.57 32.44 -5.21
N SER A 321 -1.01 33.34 -4.40
CA SER A 321 -1.64 33.86 -3.19
C SER A 321 -2.79 34.81 -3.53
N SER A 322 -4.03 34.32 -3.36
CA SER A 322 -5.23 35.16 -3.37
C SER A 322 -5.52 35.69 -1.95
N SER A 323 -6.25 36.80 -1.84
CA SER A 323 -6.72 37.30 -0.54
C SER A 323 -7.57 36.26 0.20
N ALA A 324 -8.31 35.43 -0.53
CA ALA A 324 -9.16 34.37 0.02
C ALA A 324 -8.35 33.25 0.71
N LEU A 325 -7.17 32.87 0.21
CA LEU A 325 -6.31 31.88 0.89
C LEU A 325 -5.79 32.36 2.24
N ASN A 326 -5.68 33.69 2.45
CA ASN A 326 -5.25 34.23 3.74
C ASN A 326 -6.29 34.04 4.84
N GLU A 327 -7.59 33.95 4.50
CA GLU A 327 -8.65 33.67 5.46
C GLU A 327 -8.60 32.21 5.95
N VAL A 328 -8.20 31.27 5.08
CA VAL A 328 -8.09 29.83 5.40
C VAL A 328 -6.76 29.48 6.09
N ARG A 329 -5.72 30.30 5.92
CA ARG A 329 -4.37 30.08 6.47
C ARG A 329 -4.32 29.69 7.96
N PRO A 330 -5.06 30.33 8.89
CA PRO A 330 -5.02 29.94 10.30
C PRO A 330 -5.57 28.53 10.54
N ARG A 331 -6.65 28.14 9.83
CA ARG A 331 -7.22 26.78 9.87
C ARG A 331 -6.21 25.75 9.36
N TYR A 332 -5.58 26.02 8.22
CA TYR A 332 -4.54 25.17 7.65
C TYR A 332 -3.38 24.96 8.63
N GLN A 333 -2.83 26.03 9.20
CA GLN A 333 -1.71 25.97 10.14
C GLN A 333 -2.05 25.28 11.47
N ALA A 334 -3.30 25.40 11.94
CA ALA A 334 -3.76 24.66 13.10
C ALA A 334 -3.80 23.16 12.81
N LEU A 335 -4.44 22.76 11.71
CA LEU A 335 -4.55 21.35 11.33
C LEU A 335 -3.19 20.72 11.02
N HIS A 336 -2.27 21.45 10.35
CA HIS A 336 -0.91 20.98 10.12
C HIS A 336 -0.22 20.56 11.43
N ARG A 337 -0.33 21.38 12.49
CA ARG A 337 0.26 21.06 13.80
C ARG A 337 -0.42 19.89 14.48
N GLU A 338 -1.73 19.76 14.35
CA GLU A 338 -2.48 18.60 14.85
C GLU A 338 -2.02 17.30 14.17
N ILE A 339 -1.88 17.31 12.84
CA ILE A 339 -1.37 16.18 12.05
C ILE A 339 0.06 15.81 12.48
N GLU A 340 0.96 16.79 12.54
CA GLU A 340 2.36 16.56 12.92
C GLU A 340 2.49 15.93 14.31
N THR A 341 1.69 16.41 15.28
CA THR A 341 1.70 15.87 16.64
C THR A 341 1.19 14.44 16.67
N ALA A 342 0.02 14.19 16.08
CA ALA A 342 -0.59 12.86 16.06
C ALA A 342 0.25 11.84 15.28
N PHE A 343 0.83 12.24 14.15
CA PHE A 343 1.69 11.38 13.35
C PHE A 343 3.01 11.08 14.09
N GLY A 344 3.61 12.08 14.73
CA GLY A 344 4.81 11.92 15.53
C GLY A 344 4.66 10.92 16.67
N GLU A 345 3.56 10.99 17.42
CA GLU A 345 3.24 10.02 18.47
C GLU A 345 3.04 8.61 17.88
N TRP A 346 2.26 8.50 16.80
CA TRP A 346 1.96 7.23 16.15
C TRP A 346 3.20 6.56 15.55
N ILE A 347 4.04 7.30 14.82
CA ILE A 347 5.21 6.74 14.15
C ILE A 347 6.25 6.25 15.15
N LEU A 348 6.44 6.94 16.28
CA LEU A 348 7.36 6.49 17.33
C LEU A 348 6.94 5.14 17.94
N ALA A 349 5.63 4.93 18.14
CA ALA A 349 5.11 3.67 18.65
C ALA A 349 5.14 2.55 17.59
N THR A 350 4.86 2.88 16.33
CA THR A 350 4.59 1.89 15.29
C THR A 350 5.80 1.55 14.42
N PHE A 351 6.71 2.50 14.20
CA PHE A 351 7.84 2.37 13.28
C PHE A 351 8.65 1.09 13.46
N PRO A 352 9.05 0.65 14.66
CA PRO A 352 9.89 -0.53 14.77
C PRO A 352 9.17 -1.84 14.37
N THR A 353 7.86 -1.82 14.12
CA THR A 353 7.10 -2.96 13.57
C THR A 353 7.05 -2.97 12.04
N LEU A 354 7.18 -1.80 11.39
CA LEU A 354 7.01 -1.65 9.94
C LEU A 354 8.00 -2.48 9.11
N PRO A 355 9.30 -2.56 9.44
CA PRO A 355 10.28 -3.26 8.60
C PRO A 355 10.07 -4.75 8.41
N ASP A 356 9.37 -5.38 9.36
CA ASP A 356 9.10 -6.82 9.37
C ASP A 356 7.73 -7.17 8.78
N ARG A 357 6.94 -6.17 8.37
CA ARG A 357 5.65 -6.42 7.73
C ARG A 357 5.83 -7.06 6.34
N PRO A 358 4.88 -7.91 5.90
CA PRO A 358 4.88 -8.44 4.55
C PRO A 358 4.89 -7.33 3.49
N TYR A 359 5.65 -7.51 2.41
CA TYR A 359 5.70 -6.57 1.28
C TYR A 359 4.68 -6.85 0.17
N LEU A 360 3.81 -7.85 0.36
CA LEU A 360 2.72 -8.17 -0.55
C LEU A 360 1.38 -7.86 0.13
N PRO A 361 0.39 -7.35 -0.62
CA PRO A 361 0.43 -7.10 -2.08
C PRO A 361 1.15 -5.81 -2.48
N ALA A 362 1.56 -4.96 -1.52
CA ALA A 362 2.32 -3.74 -1.78
C ALA A 362 3.41 -3.55 -0.71
N PRO A 363 4.56 -2.94 -1.04
CA PRO A 363 5.62 -2.69 -0.08
C PRO A 363 5.16 -1.70 1.00
N VAL A 364 5.63 -1.92 2.22
CA VAL A 364 5.42 -1.04 3.38
C VAL A 364 6.61 -0.11 3.58
N MET A 365 7.83 -0.62 3.36
CA MET A 365 9.08 0.10 3.59
C MET A 365 9.96 0.09 2.35
N VAL A 366 10.82 1.10 2.19
CA VAL A 366 11.68 1.27 1.01
C VAL A 366 12.58 0.07 0.68
N HIS A 367 13.08 -0.69 1.67
CA HIS A 367 13.91 -1.88 1.43
C HIS A 367 13.14 -3.06 0.83
N GLN A 368 11.81 -2.98 0.83
CA GLN A 368 10.95 -4.04 0.32
C GLN A 368 10.64 -3.87 -1.18
N ILE A 369 10.83 -2.67 -1.72
CA ILE A 369 10.60 -2.35 -3.14
C ILE A 369 11.33 -3.32 -4.09
N PRO A 370 12.64 -3.58 -3.97
CA PRO A 370 13.31 -4.49 -4.91
C PRO A 370 12.78 -5.92 -4.83
N HIS A 371 12.36 -6.40 -3.65
CA HIS A 371 11.71 -7.71 -3.49
C HIS A 371 10.34 -7.75 -4.17
N TYR A 372 9.56 -6.66 -4.03
CA TYR A 372 8.28 -6.51 -4.71
C TYR A 372 8.46 -6.52 -6.25
N LEU A 373 9.44 -5.79 -6.77
CA LEU A 373 9.75 -5.77 -8.21
C LEU A 373 10.21 -7.16 -8.71
N ALA A 374 11.09 -7.84 -7.97
CA ALA A 374 11.52 -9.19 -8.31
C ALA A 374 10.35 -10.19 -8.31
N HIS A 375 9.41 -10.05 -7.37
CA HIS A 375 8.20 -10.86 -7.30
C HIS A 375 7.23 -10.59 -8.46
N ARG A 376 7.00 -9.32 -8.80
CA ARG A 376 6.14 -8.92 -9.93
C ARG A 376 6.71 -9.43 -11.26
N GLY A 377 8.03 -9.54 -11.36
CA GLY A 377 8.71 -10.00 -12.56
C GLY A 377 8.66 -8.98 -13.70
N GLY A 378 8.88 -9.47 -14.92
CA GLY A 378 8.98 -8.65 -16.13
C GLY A 378 10.31 -8.87 -16.85
N ASP A 379 10.28 -8.67 -18.16
CA ASP A 379 11.48 -8.78 -19.01
C ASP A 379 12.41 -7.59 -18.79
N HIS A 380 11.83 -6.39 -18.62
CA HIS A 380 12.54 -5.14 -18.37
C HIS A 380 11.97 -4.41 -17.15
N ILE A 381 12.83 -4.01 -16.22
CA ILE A 381 12.46 -3.35 -14.96
C ILE A 381 13.33 -2.11 -14.78
N ALA A 382 12.71 -0.94 -14.68
CA ALA A 382 13.39 0.31 -14.32
C ALA A 382 12.87 0.81 -12.96
N LEU A 383 13.79 1.01 -12.01
CA LEU A 383 13.51 1.65 -10.73
C LEU A 383 14.06 3.08 -10.76
N ILE A 384 13.16 4.07 -10.79
CA ILE A 384 13.51 5.49 -10.79
C ILE A 384 13.28 6.04 -9.38
N VAL A 385 14.34 6.59 -8.78
CA VAL A 385 14.32 7.17 -7.43
C VAL A 385 14.51 8.67 -7.54
N MET A 386 13.44 9.43 -7.30
CA MET A 386 13.47 10.89 -7.19
C MET A 386 13.89 11.27 -5.76
N ASP A 387 15.11 11.78 -5.61
CA ASP A 387 15.67 12.12 -4.29
C ASP A 387 15.02 13.40 -3.73
N GLY A 388 14.71 13.40 -2.43
CA GLY A 388 14.14 14.57 -1.74
C GLY A 388 12.70 14.94 -2.11
N MET A 389 11.97 14.09 -2.85
CA MET A 389 10.63 14.42 -3.33
C MET A 389 9.55 14.34 -2.24
N ALA A 390 8.78 15.40 -2.08
CA ALA A 390 7.58 15.43 -1.25
C ALA A 390 6.35 14.91 -2.01
N LEU A 391 5.31 14.50 -1.28
CA LEU A 391 4.12 13.88 -1.89
C LEU A 391 3.30 14.87 -2.73
N ASP A 392 3.23 16.14 -2.32
CA ASP A 392 2.60 17.22 -3.09
C ASP A 392 3.31 17.46 -4.44
N GLN A 393 4.64 17.37 -4.46
CA GLN A 393 5.43 17.46 -5.70
C GLN A 393 5.15 16.28 -6.64
N TRP A 394 4.96 15.06 -6.09
CA TRP A 394 4.54 13.90 -6.87
C TRP A 394 3.18 14.14 -7.54
N LEU A 395 2.21 14.77 -6.86
CA LEU A 395 0.91 15.09 -7.47
C LEU A 395 1.05 15.99 -8.71
N ILE A 396 2.00 16.94 -8.69
CA ILE A 396 2.30 17.79 -9.85
C ILE A 396 2.91 16.96 -10.99
N ILE A 397 3.90 16.12 -10.70
CA ILE A 397 4.52 15.25 -11.72
C ILE A 397 3.47 14.31 -12.32
N LYS A 398 2.65 13.71 -11.46
CA LYS A 398 1.55 12.83 -11.83
C LYS A 398 0.57 13.52 -12.77
N GLU A 399 0.25 14.78 -12.52
CA GLU A 399 -0.56 15.60 -13.43
C GLU A 399 0.10 15.83 -14.78
N MET A 400 1.42 16.00 -14.83
CA MET A 400 2.16 16.21 -16.08
C MET A 400 2.40 14.94 -16.91
N LEU A 401 2.37 13.74 -16.30
CA LEU A 401 2.54 12.48 -17.03
C LEU A 401 1.44 12.29 -18.09
N GLY A 402 0.24 12.86 -17.87
CA GLY A 402 -0.87 12.78 -18.82
C GLY A 402 -1.41 11.35 -19.00
N ASP A 403 -2.20 11.17 -20.07
CA ASP A 403 -2.98 9.94 -20.30
C ASP A 403 -2.16 8.83 -20.99
N ASP A 404 -0.93 9.12 -21.42
CA ASP A 404 -0.03 8.16 -22.07
C ASP A 404 0.53 7.10 -21.08
N PHE A 405 0.33 7.30 -19.77
CA PHE A 405 0.84 6.43 -18.72
C PHE A 405 -0.27 5.80 -17.88
N PHE A 406 -0.31 4.47 -17.85
CA PHE A 406 -1.07 3.71 -16.86
C PHE A 406 -0.18 3.39 -15.65
N TYR A 407 -0.59 3.82 -14.46
CA TYR A 407 0.17 3.57 -13.24
C TYR A 407 -0.73 3.25 -12.04
N THR A 408 -0.16 2.49 -11.11
CA THR A 408 -0.70 2.26 -9.78
C THR A 408 0.12 3.06 -8.77
N ASP A 409 -0.55 3.77 -7.88
CA ASP A 409 0.08 4.68 -6.91
C ASP A 409 -0.12 4.18 -5.47
N ASP A 410 0.98 3.95 -4.74
CA ASP A 410 0.94 3.62 -3.32
C ASP A 410 2.07 4.30 -2.54
N LEU A 411 1.83 4.50 -1.25
CA LEU A 411 2.78 5.14 -0.34
C LEU A 411 3.63 4.10 0.38
N VAL A 412 4.91 4.40 0.56
CA VAL A 412 5.86 3.59 1.33
C VAL A 412 6.51 4.44 2.41
N CYS A 413 6.87 3.83 3.53
CA CYS A 413 7.61 4.50 4.58
C CYS A 413 9.11 4.47 4.29
N ALA A 414 9.75 5.64 4.34
CA ALA A 414 11.19 5.77 4.42
C ALA A 414 11.71 5.28 5.79
N TRP A 415 13.02 5.04 5.89
CA TRP A 415 13.63 4.72 7.19
C TRP A 415 13.66 5.94 8.11
N VAL A 416 13.61 5.70 9.42
CA VAL A 416 13.87 6.71 10.45
C VAL A 416 15.28 6.46 11.00
N PRO A 417 16.18 7.47 11.03
CA PRO A 417 15.99 8.83 10.50
C PRO A 417 15.88 8.84 8.97
N THR A 418 15.08 9.76 8.42
CA THR A 418 14.75 9.90 6.98
C THR A 418 15.89 10.48 6.15
N LEU A 419 17.11 10.03 6.41
CA LEU A 419 18.30 10.39 5.65
C LEU A 419 18.31 9.65 4.31
N THR A 420 18.42 10.40 3.22
CA THR A 420 18.54 9.90 1.85
C THR A 420 19.54 8.75 1.74
N SER A 421 20.74 8.88 2.33
CA SER A 421 21.79 7.87 2.25
C SER A 421 21.42 6.55 2.93
N ILE A 422 20.63 6.59 4.01
CA ILE A 422 20.15 5.39 4.70
C ILE A 422 19.04 4.73 3.87
N SER A 423 18.05 5.51 3.45
CA SER A 423 16.92 5.02 2.67
C SER A 423 17.34 4.44 1.32
N ARG A 424 18.19 5.13 0.54
CA ARG A 424 18.66 4.63 -0.77
C ARG A 424 19.50 3.37 -0.65
N ARG A 425 20.47 3.32 0.27
CA ARG A 425 21.29 2.11 0.46
C ARG A 425 20.44 0.91 0.86
N SER A 426 19.45 1.13 1.72
CA SER A 426 18.52 0.09 2.13
C SER A 426 17.61 -0.37 0.98
N LEU A 427 17.12 0.58 0.18
CA LEU A 427 16.33 0.34 -1.04
C LEU A 427 17.12 -0.46 -2.08
N PHE A 428 18.35 -0.06 -2.41
CA PHE A 428 19.14 -0.77 -3.43
C PHE A 428 19.72 -2.11 -2.94
N ALA A 429 19.89 -2.29 -1.63
CA ALA A 429 20.29 -3.57 -1.05
C ALA A 429 19.14 -4.58 -0.93
N GLY A 430 17.90 -4.09 -0.86
CA GLY A 430 16.76 -4.91 -0.44
C GLY A 430 16.85 -5.35 1.02
N GLU A 431 17.55 -4.59 1.88
CA GLU A 431 17.87 -5.01 3.23
C GLU A 431 17.76 -3.88 4.26
N LYS A 432 17.52 -4.24 5.52
CA LYS A 432 17.43 -3.25 6.61
C LYS A 432 18.78 -2.54 6.83
N PRO A 433 18.81 -1.23 7.20
CA PRO A 433 20.05 -0.47 7.36
C PRO A 433 21.10 -1.12 8.28
N SER A 434 20.66 -1.82 9.33
CA SER A 434 21.52 -2.55 10.27
C SER A 434 22.29 -3.72 9.61
N LEU A 435 21.78 -4.28 8.51
CA LEU A 435 22.39 -5.38 7.77
C LEU A 435 23.21 -4.91 6.55
N VAL A 436 23.05 -3.65 6.14
CA VAL A 436 23.72 -3.08 4.96
C VAL A 436 25.12 -2.52 5.30
N SER A 437 25.38 -2.23 6.58
CA SER A 437 26.71 -1.84 7.05
C SER A 437 27.58 -3.08 7.19
N GLY A 438 28.68 -3.16 6.43
CA GLY A 438 29.55 -4.33 6.45
C GLY A 438 30.17 -4.57 7.82
N VAL A 439 30.57 -5.82 8.09
CA VAL A 439 31.25 -6.28 9.33
C VAL A 439 32.47 -5.42 9.70
N ASN A 440 33.05 -4.70 8.73
CA ASN A 440 34.24 -3.86 8.90
C ASN A 440 33.96 -2.34 8.85
N GLY A 441 32.70 -1.91 8.92
CA GLY A 441 32.34 -0.48 8.89
C GLY A 441 32.51 0.20 7.52
N THR A 442 32.82 -0.54 6.45
CA THR A 442 32.89 0.00 5.10
C THR A 442 31.49 0.10 4.48
N THR A 443 31.11 1.31 4.10
CA THR A 443 29.87 1.62 3.39
C THR A 443 29.98 1.06 1.96
N ARG A 444 29.26 -0.02 1.66
CA ARG A 444 29.13 -0.52 0.27
C ARG A 444 28.44 0.53 -0.60
N ASN A 445 28.96 0.72 -1.82
CA ASN A 445 28.37 1.60 -2.82
C ASN A 445 26.98 1.06 -3.22
N GLU A 446 26.02 1.97 -3.46
CA GLU A 446 24.65 1.68 -3.89
C GLU A 446 24.61 0.80 -5.15
N GLU A 447 25.49 1.07 -6.13
CA GLU A 447 25.61 0.24 -7.33
C GLU A 447 25.93 -1.23 -7.00
N THR A 448 26.91 -1.44 -6.12
CA THR A 448 27.31 -2.80 -5.71
C THR A 448 26.18 -3.51 -4.99
N LEU A 449 25.42 -2.80 -4.15
CA LEU A 449 24.25 -3.34 -3.45
C LEU A 449 23.16 -3.77 -4.44
N TRP A 450 22.81 -2.90 -5.40
CA TRP A 450 21.83 -3.20 -6.45
C TRP A 450 22.22 -4.40 -7.31
N ARG A 451 23.47 -4.44 -7.78
CA ARG A 451 24.01 -5.57 -8.56
C ARG A 451 23.97 -6.87 -7.77
N THR A 452 24.37 -6.83 -6.50
CA THR A 452 24.36 -8.02 -5.63
C THR A 452 22.95 -8.55 -5.42
N PHE A 453 21.98 -7.67 -5.17
CA PHE A 453 20.58 -8.05 -4.98
C PHE A 453 20.05 -8.82 -6.20
N TRP A 454 20.16 -8.22 -7.39
CA TRP A 454 19.61 -8.83 -8.62
C TRP A 454 20.38 -10.06 -9.09
N HIS A 455 21.68 -10.12 -8.84
CA HIS A 455 22.46 -11.32 -9.06
C HIS A 455 21.93 -12.49 -8.21
N ASN A 456 21.63 -12.25 -6.94
CA ASN A 456 21.04 -13.25 -6.04
C ASN A 456 19.61 -13.64 -6.46
N GLN A 457 18.88 -12.76 -7.16
CA GLN A 457 17.60 -13.07 -7.81
C GLN A 457 17.75 -13.81 -9.15
N GLY A 458 18.97 -14.20 -9.54
CA GLY A 458 19.24 -14.98 -10.75
C GLY A 458 19.38 -14.17 -12.04
N ARG A 459 19.48 -12.82 -11.96
CA ARG A 459 19.74 -11.98 -13.14
C ARG A 459 21.24 -11.96 -13.46
N SER A 460 21.56 -11.89 -14.75
CA SER A 460 22.95 -11.80 -15.22
C SER A 460 23.54 -10.43 -14.89
N GLU A 461 24.82 -10.35 -14.52
CA GLU A 461 25.47 -9.06 -14.23
C GLU A 461 25.42 -8.08 -15.41
N ARG A 462 25.51 -8.60 -16.65
CA ARG A 462 25.44 -7.79 -17.88
C ARG A 462 24.06 -7.19 -18.11
N SER A 463 23.02 -7.76 -17.51
CA SER A 463 21.65 -7.28 -17.63
C SER A 463 21.24 -6.38 -16.46
N ILE A 464 22.18 -5.93 -15.63
CA ILE A 464 21.93 -5.04 -14.50
C ILE A 464 22.64 -3.70 -14.75
N GLY A 465 21.90 -2.60 -14.67
CA GLY A 465 22.40 -1.23 -14.78
C GLY A 465 22.14 -0.43 -13.52
N TYR A 466 22.98 0.56 -13.30
CA TYR A 466 22.82 1.55 -12.24
C TYR A 466 23.38 2.89 -12.72
N SER A 467 22.65 3.98 -12.51
CA SER A 467 23.15 5.33 -12.73
C SER A 467 22.65 6.26 -11.62
N ARG A 468 23.52 7.14 -11.16
CA ARG A 468 23.23 8.11 -10.11
C ARG A 468 23.79 9.49 -10.46
N GLY A 469 23.06 10.52 -10.02
CA GLY A 469 23.45 11.92 -10.18
C GLY A 469 22.81 12.58 -11.40
N ASN A 470 21.82 11.92 -11.99
CA ASN A 470 21.08 12.45 -13.13
C ASN A 470 20.19 13.61 -12.66
N THR A 471 20.08 14.66 -13.46
CA THR A 471 19.19 15.81 -13.24
C THR A 471 18.06 15.87 -14.25
N LEU A 472 18.12 15.04 -15.30
CA LEU A 472 17.15 15.02 -16.40
C LEU A 472 16.94 16.42 -16.99
N ALA A 473 18.01 17.21 -17.06
CA ALA A 473 17.95 18.62 -17.49
C ALA A 473 17.88 18.77 -19.02
N SER A 474 18.15 17.69 -19.77
CA SER A 474 18.10 17.69 -21.24
C SER A 474 17.71 16.33 -21.80
N PHE A 475 17.14 16.31 -23.00
CA PHE A 475 16.84 15.07 -23.73
C PHE A 475 18.10 14.23 -24.01
N ALA A 476 19.26 14.84 -24.20
CA ALA A 476 20.51 14.11 -24.41
C ALA A 476 20.91 13.26 -23.19
N GLU A 477 20.68 13.77 -21.98
CA GLU A 477 20.89 13.01 -20.74
C GLU A 477 19.92 11.83 -20.63
N VAL A 478 18.69 11.99 -21.11
CA VAL A 478 17.70 10.91 -21.17
C VAL A 478 18.12 9.84 -22.19
N ASP A 479 18.59 10.26 -23.37
CA ASP A 479 19.06 9.35 -24.41
C ASP A 479 20.28 8.54 -23.96
N GLU A 480 21.17 9.13 -23.13
CA GLU A 480 22.29 8.40 -22.51
C GLU A 480 21.81 7.32 -21.51
N LEU A 481 20.69 7.56 -20.83
CA LEU A 481 20.08 6.59 -19.91
C LEU A 481 19.28 5.50 -20.65
N VAL A 482 18.71 5.83 -21.81
CA VAL A 482 17.82 4.97 -22.60
C VAL A 482 18.45 4.68 -23.97
N HIS A 483 19.42 3.77 -24.02
CA HIS A 483 20.04 3.33 -25.28
C HIS A 483 19.81 1.82 -25.54
N ASP A 484 19.97 1.35 -26.79
CA ASP A 484 19.65 -0.01 -27.25
C ASP A 484 20.32 -1.19 -26.49
N ALA A 485 21.34 -0.92 -25.66
CA ALA A 485 21.93 -1.94 -24.78
C ALA A 485 21.47 -1.76 -23.32
N THR A 486 20.29 -1.17 -23.12
CA THR A 486 19.73 -0.92 -21.80
C THR A 486 19.59 -2.25 -21.07
N PRO A 487 20.16 -2.34 -19.86
CA PRO A 487 20.08 -3.57 -19.09
C PRO A 487 18.63 -3.90 -18.76
N ALA A 488 18.31 -5.19 -18.78
CA ALA A 488 16.99 -5.69 -18.41
C ALA A 488 16.51 -5.21 -17.04
N VAL A 489 17.43 -4.89 -16.13
CA VAL A 489 17.09 -4.29 -14.84
C VAL A 489 17.96 -3.08 -14.58
N ALA A 490 17.37 -1.90 -14.41
CA ALA A 490 18.08 -0.65 -14.20
C ALA A 490 17.61 0.08 -12.94
N GLY A 491 18.55 0.65 -12.18
CA GLY A 491 18.28 1.56 -11.07
C GLY A 491 18.79 2.96 -11.39
N PHE A 492 17.92 3.97 -11.33
CA PHE A 492 18.23 5.35 -11.63
C PHE A 492 17.99 6.23 -10.41
N VAL A 493 18.96 7.06 -10.05
CA VAL A 493 18.82 8.07 -9.00
C VAL A 493 18.84 9.45 -9.63
N ILE A 494 17.73 10.17 -9.45
CA ILE A 494 17.47 11.49 -10.02
C ILE A 494 17.51 12.53 -8.89
N ASN A 495 18.38 13.53 -9.03
CA ASN A 495 18.66 14.55 -8.01
C ASN A 495 18.02 15.90 -8.34
N THR A 496 17.16 15.99 -9.35
CA THR A 496 16.57 17.25 -9.82
C THR A 496 15.94 18.04 -8.68
N ILE A 497 15.13 17.39 -7.84
CA ILE A 497 14.37 18.03 -6.76
C ILE A 497 15.28 18.47 -5.61
N ASP A 498 16.20 17.61 -5.18
CA ASP A 498 17.18 17.94 -4.13
C ASP A 498 18.05 19.15 -4.51
N ASN A 499 18.33 19.32 -5.81
CA ASN A 499 19.08 20.47 -6.33
C ASN A 499 18.25 21.76 -6.51
N LEU A 500 16.92 21.73 -6.32
CA LEU A 500 16.07 22.92 -6.39
C LEU A 500 16.04 23.73 -5.09
N ILE A 501 16.55 23.16 -3.99
CA ILE A 501 16.53 23.74 -2.63
C ILE A 501 17.67 24.74 -2.42
#